data_AF-W1YW54-F1
#
_entry.id   AF-W1YW54-F1
#
_cell.length_a   1.000
_cell.length_b   1.000
_cell.length_c   1.000
_cell.angle_alpha   90.00
_cell.angle_beta   90.00
_cell.angle_gamma   90.00
#
_symmetry.space_group_name_H-M   'P 1'
#
loop_
_entity.id
_entity.type
_entity.pdbx_description
1 polymer ?
#
loop_
_entity_poly.entity_id
_entity_poly.type
_entity_poly.pdbx_seq_one_letter_code
_entity_poly.pdbx_strand_id
1 'polypeptide(L)'
;MYLYKTIPIKNVFYMLSYISNLRFDDKIQGDFTRSDKTLFDLYIDLFCNELKDLVQSGLYKDYINYDDVIYTVRGHIVMSETSRLKSRGSNAVACNFDEFIADVPFNSIVKSVIELLLFKSGRLVTLNQKKKLHLWGRYFGDISSLSLQDVDWSSIVYNRQNIRYQMILFLCQLIVECLLFGTDQEEFDLPFINQVFLYNIFEKFVYQYCKAYCKSTYHNVHVSHEPMNWCSENLGPLMPRMQPDILIYSDDKALIIDTKFYERIFVSRTNTSKKTYRSSHLYQIFTYIMHYSYNNPHLNTSGMLLYAGTGLELKSEYRLQTHKVCNKSLDVEILDLSVDIPKIKEQLNLMIQRYFS
;
A
#
# COMPACT_ATOMS: atom_id res chain seq x y z
N MET A 1 2.93 10.34 22.12
CA MET A 1 3.29 8.91 22.09
C MET A 1 2.59 8.35 20.88
N TYR A 2 3.35 8.19 19.80
CA TYR A 2 2.79 7.94 18.48
C TYR A 2 1.97 6.63 18.44
N LEU A 3 0.77 6.67 17.84
CA LEU A 3 -0.16 5.52 17.74
C LEU A 3 0.49 4.27 17.12
N TYR A 4 1.48 4.43 16.25
CA TYR A 4 2.18 3.27 15.67
C TYR A 4 3.04 2.51 16.70
N LYS A 5 3.53 3.17 17.77
CA LYS A 5 4.33 2.51 18.82
C LYS A 5 3.47 1.54 19.66
N THR A 6 2.15 1.68 19.63
CA THR A 6 1.20 0.87 20.40
C THR A 6 0.48 -0.18 19.56
N ILE A 7 0.58 -0.14 18.23
CA ILE A 7 0.08 -1.20 17.36
C ILE A 7 1.14 -2.32 17.34
N PRO A 8 0.79 -3.57 17.73
CA PRO A 8 1.68 -4.70 17.58
C PRO A 8 2.17 -4.81 16.14
N ILE A 9 3.47 -4.99 15.95
CA ILE A 9 4.09 -5.00 14.63
C ILE A 9 3.44 -6.07 13.73
N LYS A 10 3.08 -7.23 14.30
CA LYS A 10 2.36 -8.29 13.60
C LYS A 10 1.05 -7.79 12.96
N ASN A 11 0.36 -6.83 13.58
CA ASN A 11 -0.89 -6.27 13.08
C ASN A 11 -0.65 -5.26 11.95
N VAL A 12 0.47 -4.53 11.96
CA VAL A 12 0.89 -3.71 10.81
C VAL A 12 1.12 -4.57 9.58
N PHE A 13 1.83 -5.69 9.75
CA PHE A 13 2.02 -6.66 8.66
C PHE A 13 0.73 -7.32 8.20
N TYR A 14 -0.17 -7.62 9.14
CA TYR A 14 -1.50 -8.09 8.80
C TYR A 14 -2.30 -7.06 7.96
N MET A 15 -2.15 -5.76 8.20
CA MET A 15 -2.79 -4.75 7.34
C MET A 15 -2.16 -4.69 5.95
N LEU A 16 -0.82 -4.67 5.88
CA LEU A 16 -0.05 -4.69 4.63
C LEU A 16 -0.38 -5.88 3.74
N SER A 17 -0.72 -6.99 4.38
CA SER A 17 -1.13 -8.23 3.78
C SER A 17 -2.31 -8.09 2.83
N TYR A 18 -3.29 -7.26 3.19
CA TYR A 18 -4.49 -7.09 2.39
C TYR A 18 -4.27 -6.15 1.20
N ILE A 19 -3.33 -5.23 1.29
CA ILE A 19 -3.08 -4.20 0.27
C ILE A 19 -2.43 -4.81 -0.97
N SER A 20 -1.57 -5.79 -0.76
CA SER A 20 -0.71 -6.37 -1.77
C SER A 20 -1.36 -7.52 -2.55
N ASN A 21 -2.65 -7.85 -2.29
CA ASN A 21 -3.30 -9.10 -2.73
C ASN A 21 -2.50 -10.36 -2.38
N LEU A 22 -1.54 -10.25 -1.48
CA LEU A 22 -0.73 -11.36 -1.04
C LEU A 22 -1.56 -12.16 -0.04
N ARG A 23 -1.68 -13.46 -0.30
CA ARG A 23 -1.97 -14.40 0.77
C ARG A 23 -0.78 -14.40 1.71
N PHE A 24 -0.77 -13.45 2.62
CA PHE A 24 -0.12 -13.65 3.90
C PHE A 24 -0.95 -14.69 4.64
N ASP A 25 -0.83 -15.94 4.20
CA ASP A 25 -1.21 -17.09 5.00
C ASP A 25 -0.41 -17.02 6.29
N ASP A 26 -0.91 -17.72 7.32
CA ASP A 26 -0.42 -17.83 8.70
C ASP A 26 1.06 -18.25 8.88
N LYS A 27 1.85 -18.23 7.79
CA LYS A 27 3.26 -18.59 7.65
C LYS A 27 4.21 -17.38 7.60
N ILE A 28 3.86 -16.18 8.05
CA ILE A 28 4.94 -15.31 8.54
C ILE A 28 5.43 -15.92 9.85
N GLN A 29 6.35 -16.88 9.76
CA GLN A 29 7.21 -17.27 10.86
C GLN A 29 8.27 -16.17 11.02
N GLY A 30 7.83 -15.05 11.58
CA GLY A 30 8.71 -14.07 12.21
C GLY A 30 8.60 -14.23 13.71
N ASP A 31 9.73 -14.22 14.41
CA ASP A 31 9.75 -14.06 15.87
C ASP A 31 9.32 -12.61 16.20
N PHE A 32 8.02 -12.35 16.12
CA PHE A 32 7.40 -11.06 16.48
C PHE A 32 7.36 -10.83 17.99
N THR A 33 7.80 -11.83 18.76
CA THR A 33 7.82 -11.84 20.22
C THR A 33 9.10 -11.25 20.82
N ARG A 34 10.10 -10.89 20.00
CA ARG A 34 11.28 -10.17 20.49
C ARG A 34 11.01 -8.68 20.60
N SER A 35 11.05 -8.19 21.83
CA SER A 35 10.92 -6.79 22.24
C SER A 35 11.96 -5.83 21.63
N ASP A 36 13.00 -6.36 20.97
CA ASP A 36 14.20 -5.59 20.63
C ASP A 36 14.31 -5.28 19.12
N LYS A 37 13.38 -5.76 18.29
CA LYS A 37 13.38 -5.48 16.84
C LYS A 37 12.52 -4.27 16.52
N THR A 38 13.08 -3.32 15.78
CA THR A 38 12.32 -2.21 15.24
C THR A 38 11.42 -2.69 14.09
N LEU A 39 10.41 -1.90 13.75
CA LEU A 39 9.57 -2.18 12.58
C LEU A 39 10.39 -2.22 11.27
N PHE A 40 11.45 -1.42 11.18
CA PHE A 40 12.36 -1.41 10.04
C PHE A 40 13.19 -2.68 9.93
N ASP A 41 13.66 -3.24 11.06
CA ASP A 41 14.31 -4.55 11.06
C ASP A 41 13.39 -5.62 10.47
N LEU A 42 12.10 -5.56 10.79
CA LEU A 42 11.13 -6.53 10.29
C LEU A 42 10.79 -6.29 8.81
N TYR A 43 10.73 -5.03 8.36
CA TYR A 43 10.64 -4.73 6.92
C TYR A 43 11.82 -5.29 6.14
N ILE A 44 13.05 -5.13 6.66
CA ILE A 44 14.25 -5.69 6.02
C ILE A 44 14.21 -7.22 6.05
N ASP A 45 13.77 -7.84 7.14
CA ASP A 45 13.64 -9.30 7.23
C ASP A 45 12.66 -9.84 6.18
N LEU A 46 11.51 -9.18 5.98
CA LEU A 46 10.56 -9.53 4.93
C LEU A 46 11.12 -9.28 3.54
N PHE A 47 11.76 -8.14 3.32
CA PHE A 47 12.44 -7.84 2.06
C PHE A 47 13.47 -8.92 1.72
N CYS A 48 14.24 -9.40 2.69
CA CYS A 48 15.19 -10.49 2.48
C CYS A 48 14.52 -11.82 2.14
N ASN A 49 13.34 -12.11 2.70
CA ASN A 49 12.58 -13.32 2.39
C ASN A 49 11.97 -13.25 0.98
N GLU A 50 11.36 -12.12 0.63
CA GLU A 50 10.83 -11.87 -0.72
C GLU A 50 11.95 -11.88 -1.77
N LEU A 51 13.11 -11.29 -1.45
CA LEU A 51 14.30 -11.33 -2.31
C LEU A 51 14.78 -12.76 -2.54
N LYS A 52 14.78 -13.60 -1.51
CA LYS A 52 15.09 -15.03 -1.63
C LYS A 52 14.11 -15.71 -2.59
N ASP A 53 12.82 -15.55 -2.37
CA ASP A 53 11.78 -16.23 -3.14
C ASP A 53 11.78 -15.75 -4.60
N LEU A 54 12.05 -14.47 -4.83
CA LEU A 54 12.24 -13.87 -6.15
C LEU A 54 13.40 -14.52 -6.90
N VAL A 55 14.58 -14.58 -6.25
CA VAL A 55 15.78 -15.16 -6.86
C VAL A 55 15.60 -16.65 -7.13
N GLN A 56 14.97 -17.39 -6.21
CA GLN A 56 14.68 -18.81 -6.39
C GLN A 56 13.70 -19.07 -7.54
N SER A 57 12.80 -18.12 -7.80
CA SER A 57 11.85 -18.18 -8.91
C SER A 57 12.44 -17.66 -10.24
N GLY A 58 13.66 -17.14 -10.23
CA GLY A 58 14.34 -16.54 -11.38
C GLY A 58 13.90 -15.11 -11.66
N LEU A 59 14.87 -14.23 -11.94
CA LEU A 59 14.62 -12.82 -12.23
C LEU A 59 13.77 -12.65 -13.50
N TYR A 60 12.86 -11.69 -13.46
CA TYR A 60 12.13 -11.23 -14.63
C TYR A 60 13.10 -10.69 -15.66
N LYS A 61 12.84 -11.05 -16.91
CA LYS A 61 13.59 -10.63 -18.08
C LYS A 61 12.57 -10.14 -19.09
N ASP A 62 12.98 -9.15 -19.86
CA ASP A 62 12.14 -8.59 -20.91
C ASP A 62 12.94 -8.50 -22.21
N TYR A 63 12.23 -8.42 -23.33
CA TYR A 63 12.84 -8.24 -24.64
C TYR A 63 13.10 -6.75 -24.87
N ILE A 64 14.37 -6.38 -24.92
CA ILE A 64 14.78 -5.03 -25.32
C ILE A 64 15.26 -5.10 -26.75
N ASN A 65 14.73 -4.20 -27.58
CA ASN A 65 15.12 -4.06 -28.98
C ASN A 65 16.45 -3.30 -29.05
N TYR A 66 17.43 -3.90 -29.72
CA TYR A 66 18.73 -3.30 -29.96
C TYR A 66 18.91 -3.04 -31.45
N ASP A 67 19.32 -1.82 -31.77
CA ASP A 67 19.85 -1.43 -33.06
C ASP A 67 21.38 -1.31 -32.95
N ASP A 68 22.11 -2.29 -33.47
CA ASP A 68 23.57 -2.34 -33.33
C ASP A 68 24.28 -2.79 -34.61
N VAL A 69 25.54 -2.36 -34.76
CA VAL A 69 26.40 -2.65 -35.91
C VAL A 69 27.39 -3.75 -35.52
N ILE A 70 27.08 -4.98 -35.93
CA ILE A 70 27.80 -6.19 -35.54
C ILE A 70 28.47 -6.86 -36.75
N TYR A 71 29.53 -7.63 -36.51
CA TYR A 71 30.26 -8.36 -37.58
C TYR A 71 29.61 -9.70 -37.95
N THR A 72 28.57 -10.10 -37.21
CA THR A 72 27.76 -11.29 -37.44
C THR A 72 26.32 -10.88 -37.74
N VAL A 73 25.51 -11.78 -38.31
CA VAL A 73 24.09 -11.49 -38.55
C VAL A 73 23.28 -11.97 -37.36
N ARG A 74 22.47 -11.08 -36.77
CA ARG A 74 21.56 -11.38 -35.66
C ARG A 74 20.25 -10.65 -35.85
N GLY A 75 19.12 -11.35 -35.79
CA GLY A 75 17.80 -10.75 -36.01
C GLY A 75 17.61 -10.21 -37.44
N HIS A 76 17.00 -9.03 -37.56
CA HIS A 76 16.64 -8.40 -38.82
C HIS A 76 17.75 -7.45 -39.31
N ILE A 77 18.24 -7.64 -40.53
CA ILE A 77 19.27 -6.77 -41.12
C ILE A 77 18.65 -5.46 -41.61
N VAL A 78 19.20 -4.34 -41.16
CA VAL A 78 18.88 -3.00 -41.67
C VAL A 78 19.68 -2.77 -42.95
N MET A 79 19.09 -3.10 -44.09
CA MET A 79 19.76 -3.10 -45.40
C MET A 79 20.30 -1.73 -45.82
N SER A 80 19.57 -0.65 -45.50
CA SER A 80 19.96 0.73 -45.82
C SER A 80 21.27 1.12 -45.12
N GLU A 81 21.35 0.89 -43.81
CA GLU A 81 22.54 1.20 -43.02
C GLU A 81 23.71 0.27 -43.34
N THR A 82 23.44 -1.02 -43.52
CA THR A 82 24.45 -2.01 -43.92
C THR A 82 25.08 -1.65 -45.26
N SER A 83 24.28 -1.23 -46.25
CA SER A 83 24.79 -0.78 -47.55
C SER A 83 25.70 0.44 -47.43
N ARG A 84 25.34 1.38 -46.54
CA ARG A 84 26.17 2.56 -46.23
C ARG A 84 27.50 2.19 -45.57
N LEU A 85 27.49 1.23 -44.65
CA LEU A 85 28.69 0.71 -43.98
C LEU A 85 29.62 0.01 -44.97
N LYS A 86 29.07 -0.84 -45.84
CA LYS A 86 29.83 -1.55 -46.90
C LYS A 86 30.45 -0.58 -47.90
N SER A 87 29.72 0.46 -48.31
CA SER A 87 30.26 1.52 -49.18
C SER A 87 31.44 2.28 -48.56
N ARG A 88 31.57 2.28 -47.23
CA ARG A 88 32.70 2.88 -46.50
C ARG A 88 33.82 1.89 -46.19
N GLY A 89 33.74 0.67 -46.73
CA GLY A 89 34.74 -0.38 -46.51
C GLY A 89 34.63 -1.11 -45.17
N SER A 90 33.57 -0.91 -44.40
CA SER A 90 33.34 -1.65 -43.15
C SER A 90 32.75 -3.02 -43.45
N ASN A 91 33.25 -4.05 -42.75
CA ASN A 91 32.70 -5.40 -42.85
C ASN A 91 31.49 -5.66 -41.94
N ALA A 92 31.11 -4.69 -41.10
CA ALA A 92 29.99 -4.82 -40.19
C ALA A 92 28.62 -4.72 -40.89
N VAL A 93 27.59 -5.20 -40.19
CA VAL A 93 26.19 -5.27 -40.62
C VAL A 93 25.33 -4.61 -39.54
N ALA A 94 24.50 -3.65 -39.93
CA ALA A 94 23.53 -3.03 -39.04
C ALA A 94 22.35 -3.99 -38.85
N CYS A 95 22.08 -4.38 -37.61
CA CYS A 95 21.07 -5.36 -37.25
C CYS A 95 20.13 -4.80 -36.17
N ASN A 96 18.85 -5.06 -36.32
CA ASN A 96 17.83 -4.88 -35.29
C ASN A 96 17.48 -6.26 -34.72
N PHE A 97 17.66 -6.46 -33.41
CA PHE A 97 17.36 -7.72 -32.75
C PHE A 97 16.89 -7.51 -31.32
N ASP A 98 16.06 -8.42 -30.84
CA ASP A 98 15.60 -8.42 -29.45
C ASP A 98 16.54 -9.26 -28.58
N GLU A 99 16.99 -8.69 -27.46
CA GLU A 99 17.71 -9.42 -26.42
C GLU A 99 16.84 -9.63 -25.18
N PHE A 100 16.85 -10.86 -24.67
CA PHE A 100 16.15 -11.22 -23.46
C PHE A 100 17.02 -10.97 -22.22
N ILE A 101 17.00 -9.74 -21.72
CA ILE A 101 17.90 -9.27 -20.67
C ILE A 101 17.19 -9.15 -19.32
N ALA A 102 17.96 -9.31 -18.24
CA ALA A 102 17.48 -9.11 -16.87
C ALA A 102 17.62 -7.66 -16.39
N ASP A 103 18.28 -6.78 -17.15
CA ASP A 103 18.43 -5.37 -16.79
C ASP A 103 17.16 -4.58 -17.16
N VAL A 104 16.12 -4.82 -16.36
CA VAL A 104 14.80 -4.21 -16.48
C VAL A 104 14.53 -3.35 -15.26
N PRO A 105 13.69 -2.30 -15.36
CA PRO A 105 13.48 -1.34 -14.28
C PRO A 105 13.17 -1.99 -12.92
N PHE A 106 12.38 -3.07 -12.90
CA PHE A 106 12.04 -3.77 -11.67
C PHE A 106 13.27 -4.35 -10.94
N ASN A 107 14.20 -4.95 -11.69
CA ASN A 107 15.42 -5.50 -11.11
C ASN A 107 16.40 -4.39 -10.73
N SER A 108 16.48 -3.32 -11.52
CA SER A 108 17.31 -2.16 -11.22
C SER A 108 16.87 -1.47 -9.92
N ILE A 109 15.55 -1.35 -9.67
CA ILE A 109 15.01 -0.85 -8.39
C ILE A 109 15.46 -1.76 -7.24
N VAL A 110 15.24 -3.07 -7.34
CA VAL A 110 15.61 -4.03 -6.29
C VAL A 110 17.11 -3.99 -6.01
N LYS A 111 17.96 -3.98 -7.05
CA LYS A 111 19.41 -3.83 -6.93
C LYS A 111 19.77 -2.55 -6.18
N SER A 112 19.19 -1.43 -6.57
CA SER A 112 19.50 -0.13 -6.00
C SER A 112 19.13 -0.08 -4.51
N VAL A 113 18.02 -0.70 -4.10
CA VAL A 113 17.65 -0.83 -2.69
C VAL A 113 18.62 -1.72 -1.92
N ILE A 114 19.07 -2.83 -2.50
CA ILE A 114 20.10 -3.70 -1.89
C ILE A 114 21.39 -2.91 -1.67
N GLU A 115 21.87 -2.17 -2.67
CA GLU A 115 23.07 -1.33 -2.57
C GLU A 115 22.90 -0.24 -1.52
N LEU A 116 21.74 0.41 -1.48
CA LEU A 116 21.43 1.42 -0.49
C LEU A 116 21.43 0.86 0.94
N LEU A 117 20.84 -0.32 1.18
CA LEU A 117 20.86 -0.99 2.49
C LEU A 117 22.26 -1.45 2.90
N LEU A 118 23.09 -1.90 1.95
CA LEU A 118 24.44 -2.40 2.22
C LEU A 118 25.44 -1.27 2.47
N PHE A 119 25.43 -0.24 1.63
CA PHE A 119 26.50 0.76 1.58
C PHE A 119 26.13 2.08 2.26
N LYS A 120 24.92 2.60 2.03
CA LYS A 120 24.50 3.91 2.57
C LYS A 120 23.87 3.79 3.96
N SER A 121 23.04 2.78 4.15
CA SER A 121 22.26 2.58 5.38
C SER A 121 22.74 1.37 6.18
N GLY A 122 23.98 0.92 5.97
CA GLY A 122 24.51 -0.28 6.59
C GLY A 122 24.51 -0.27 8.13
N ARG A 123 24.45 0.89 8.78
CA ARG A 123 24.32 0.97 10.26
C ARG A 123 22.95 0.50 10.75
N LEU A 124 21.91 0.61 9.93
CA LEU A 124 20.52 0.29 10.27
C LEU A 124 20.16 -1.17 10.04
N VAL A 125 21.09 -1.96 9.50
CA VAL A 125 20.87 -3.33 9.09
C VAL A 125 21.68 -4.26 9.99
N THR A 126 21.03 -5.26 10.56
CA THR A 126 21.70 -6.26 11.41
C THR A 126 22.70 -7.10 10.60
N LEU A 127 23.71 -7.67 11.28
CA LEU A 127 24.70 -8.52 10.63
C LEU A 127 24.08 -9.72 9.88
N ASN A 128 22.99 -10.29 10.41
CA ASN A 128 22.30 -11.41 9.77
C ASN A 128 21.59 -10.98 8.47
N GLN A 129 20.94 -9.82 8.48
CA GLN A 129 20.30 -9.25 7.29
C GLN A 129 21.34 -8.90 6.22
N LYS A 130 22.48 -8.29 6.59
CA LYS A 130 23.58 -8.04 5.65
C LYS A 130 24.06 -9.30 4.95
N LYS A 131 24.22 -10.41 5.68
CA LYS A 131 24.59 -11.71 5.09
C LYS A 131 23.56 -12.18 4.07
N LYS A 132 22.26 -12.07 4.37
CA LYS A 132 21.18 -12.41 3.41
C LYS A 132 21.20 -11.50 2.18
N LEU A 133 21.34 -10.19 2.37
CA LEU A 133 21.43 -9.21 1.28
C LEU A 133 22.63 -9.48 0.37
N HIS A 134 23.80 -9.78 0.91
CA HIS A 134 24.96 -10.18 0.11
C HIS A 134 24.74 -11.49 -0.64
N LEU A 135 24.17 -12.51 0.03
CA LEU A 135 23.92 -13.83 -0.56
C LEU A 135 22.99 -13.75 -1.77
N TRP A 136 21.88 -13.01 -1.65
CA TRP A 136 20.89 -12.91 -2.72
C TRP A 136 21.20 -11.77 -3.70
N GLY A 137 21.85 -10.70 -3.26
CA GLY A 137 22.26 -9.57 -4.10
C GLY A 137 23.27 -9.95 -5.18
N ARG A 138 24.06 -11.01 -5.00
CA ARG A 138 25.02 -11.50 -6.02
C ARG A 138 24.36 -11.84 -7.36
N TYR A 139 23.07 -12.20 -7.35
CA TYR A 139 22.32 -12.54 -8.57
C TYR A 139 21.95 -11.31 -9.40
N PHE A 140 22.15 -10.10 -8.86
CA PHE A 140 21.92 -8.82 -9.54
C PHE A 140 23.24 -8.19 -10.06
N GLY A 141 24.31 -8.99 -10.20
CA GLY A 141 25.63 -8.50 -10.64
C GLY A 141 25.58 -7.72 -11.95
N ASP A 142 24.92 -8.30 -12.97
CA ASP A 142 24.87 -7.77 -14.34
C ASP A 142 23.79 -6.71 -14.57
N ILE A 143 23.09 -6.29 -13.52
CA ILE A 143 21.93 -5.38 -13.61
C ILE A 143 22.39 -3.96 -13.30
N SER A 144 21.91 -2.95 -14.01
CA SER A 144 22.29 -1.56 -13.73
C SER A 144 21.56 -1.05 -12.48
N SER A 145 22.25 -0.28 -11.64
CA SER A 145 21.58 0.49 -10.57
C SER A 145 21.05 1.81 -11.11
N LEU A 146 20.00 2.32 -10.47
CA LEU A 146 19.35 3.58 -10.83
C LEU A 146 19.19 4.46 -9.60
N SER A 147 18.95 5.75 -9.84
CA SER A 147 18.64 6.70 -8.79
C SER A 147 17.22 6.44 -8.27
N LEU A 148 17.12 6.02 -7.02
CA LEU A 148 15.84 5.72 -6.36
C LEU A 148 14.94 6.96 -6.16
N GLN A 149 15.50 8.17 -6.30
CA GLN A 149 14.74 9.42 -6.24
C GLN A 149 13.95 9.68 -7.53
N ASP A 150 14.41 9.12 -8.64
CA ASP A 150 13.82 9.35 -9.97
C ASP A 150 12.81 8.25 -10.36
N VAL A 151 12.54 7.31 -9.44
CA VAL A 151 11.58 6.22 -9.67
C VAL A 151 10.16 6.75 -9.56
N ASP A 152 9.44 6.77 -10.68
CA ASP A 152 8.00 6.97 -10.67
C ASP A 152 7.27 5.66 -10.32
N TRP A 153 7.03 5.45 -9.02
CA TRP A 153 6.32 4.28 -8.50
C TRP A 153 4.89 4.13 -9.07
N SER A 154 4.27 5.23 -9.51
CA SER A 154 2.90 5.21 -10.05
C SER A 154 2.83 4.68 -11.48
N SER A 155 3.94 4.73 -12.22
CA SER A 155 4.06 4.23 -13.59
C SER A 155 4.20 2.70 -13.68
N ILE A 156 4.39 2.02 -12.55
CA ILE A 156 4.63 0.56 -12.51
C ILE A 156 3.33 -0.18 -12.84
N VAL A 157 3.30 -0.82 -14.01
CA VAL A 157 2.18 -1.67 -14.45
C VAL A 157 2.47 -3.14 -14.22
N TYR A 158 1.56 -3.80 -13.50
CA TYR A 158 1.63 -5.23 -13.23
C TYR A 158 0.84 -6.06 -14.26
N ASN A 159 1.49 -7.08 -14.82
CA ASN A 159 0.96 -8.08 -15.72
C ASN A 159 1.19 -9.50 -15.14
N ARG A 160 0.71 -10.54 -15.83
CA ARG A 160 0.84 -11.93 -15.35
C ARG A 160 2.28 -12.40 -15.16
N GLN A 161 3.25 -11.82 -15.85
CA GLN A 161 4.65 -12.24 -15.84
C GLN A 161 5.45 -11.55 -14.72
N ASN A 162 5.10 -10.32 -14.37
CA ASN A 162 5.79 -9.52 -13.36
C ASN A 162 5.00 -9.36 -12.06
N ILE A 163 3.77 -9.90 -11.92
CA ILE A 163 2.94 -9.76 -10.72
C ILE A 163 3.66 -10.21 -9.43
N ARG A 164 4.58 -11.18 -9.53
CA ARG A 164 5.44 -11.62 -8.42
C ARG A 164 6.37 -10.54 -7.87
N TYR A 165 6.68 -9.50 -8.65
CA TYR A 165 7.47 -8.36 -8.20
C TYR A 165 6.67 -7.36 -7.38
N GLN A 166 5.34 -7.49 -7.33
CA GLN A 166 4.48 -6.53 -6.65
C GLN A 166 4.87 -6.35 -5.18
N MET A 167 5.15 -7.45 -4.48
CA MET A 167 5.53 -7.38 -3.06
C MET A 167 6.89 -6.75 -2.86
N ILE A 168 7.91 -7.24 -3.56
CA ILE A 168 9.28 -6.76 -3.36
C ILE A 168 9.41 -5.29 -3.76
N LEU A 169 8.72 -4.84 -4.82
CA LEU A 169 8.72 -3.44 -5.24
C LEU A 169 7.96 -2.55 -4.25
N PHE A 170 6.87 -3.05 -3.67
CA PHE A 170 6.18 -2.35 -2.59
C PHE A 170 7.08 -2.19 -1.36
N LEU A 171 7.82 -3.23 -0.98
CA LEU A 171 8.81 -3.15 0.10
C LEU A 171 9.99 -2.22 -0.25
N CYS A 172 10.44 -2.22 -1.51
CA CYS A 172 11.45 -1.28 -2.00
C CYS A 172 10.98 0.17 -1.82
N GLN A 173 9.77 0.50 -2.29
CA GLN A 173 9.18 1.83 -2.15
C GLN A 173 9.16 2.26 -0.68
N LEU A 174 8.67 1.35 0.17
CA LEU A 174 8.62 1.55 1.61
C LEU A 174 9.97 1.89 2.23
N ILE A 175 10.99 1.09 1.90
CA ILE A 175 12.34 1.27 2.44
C ILE A 175 12.93 2.60 1.97
N VAL A 176 12.73 2.96 0.70
CA VAL A 176 13.21 4.21 0.12
C VAL A 176 12.53 5.41 0.77
N GLU A 177 11.20 5.41 0.88
CA GLU A 177 10.47 6.47 1.56
C GLU A 177 10.94 6.61 3.02
N CYS A 178 11.06 5.51 3.77
CA CYS A 178 11.56 5.56 5.15
C CYS A 178 12.94 6.22 5.28
N LEU A 179 13.83 5.99 4.30
CA LEU A 179 15.21 6.46 4.36
C LEU A 179 15.40 7.86 3.78
N LEU A 180 14.58 8.29 2.82
CA LEU A 180 14.57 9.66 2.31
C LEU A 180 14.08 10.66 3.38
N PHE A 181 13.16 10.25 4.25
CA PHE A 181 12.64 11.10 5.33
C PHE A 181 13.42 11.00 6.65
N GLY A 182 14.44 10.13 6.73
CA GLY A 182 15.30 10.01 7.91
C GLY A 182 16.31 11.16 7.98
N THR A 183 16.24 11.99 9.03
CA THR A 183 17.24 13.03 9.28
C THR A 183 18.52 12.44 9.86
N ASP A 184 19.69 13.01 9.53
CA ASP A 184 21.05 12.59 9.90
C ASP A 184 21.37 12.50 11.42
N GLN A 185 20.41 12.77 12.30
CA GLN A 185 20.63 12.67 13.75
C GLN A 185 20.33 11.25 14.26
N GLU A 186 21.35 10.68 14.88
CA GLU A 186 21.44 9.32 15.40
C GLU A 186 20.32 8.98 16.38
N GLU A 187 19.23 8.43 15.85
CA GLU A 187 18.39 7.38 16.44
C GLU A 187 17.28 7.13 15.40
N PHE A 188 17.43 6.10 14.57
CA PHE A 188 16.31 5.59 13.76
C PHE A 188 15.34 4.85 14.69
N ASP A 189 14.83 5.55 15.69
CA ASP A 189 13.75 5.10 16.55
C ASP A 189 12.43 5.33 15.81
N LEU A 190 12.32 4.73 14.60
CA LEU A 190 11.43 5.12 13.50
C LEU A 190 10.14 5.82 13.94
N PRO A 191 10.09 7.16 13.87
CA PRO A 191 8.85 7.92 13.96
C PRO A 191 8.24 8.23 12.60
N PHE A 192 8.87 7.78 11.53
CA PHE A 192 8.50 8.22 10.19
C PHE A 192 8.14 7.08 9.26
N ILE A 193 7.30 6.15 9.74
CA ILE A 193 6.22 5.83 8.82
C ILE A 193 5.36 7.09 8.81
N ASN A 194 5.40 7.81 7.69
CA ASN A 194 4.57 8.99 7.50
C ASN A 194 3.13 8.66 7.90
N GLN A 195 2.50 9.47 8.76
CA GLN A 195 1.10 9.26 9.16
C GLN A 195 0.20 9.09 7.93
N VAL A 196 0.53 9.77 6.82
CA VAL A 196 -0.13 9.63 5.52
C VAL A 196 0.02 8.21 4.97
N PHE A 197 1.19 7.59 5.10
CA PHE A 197 1.40 6.23 4.64
C PHE A 197 0.65 5.20 5.49
N LEU A 198 0.69 5.31 6.83
CA LEU A 198 -0.12 4.43 7.70
C LEU A 198 -1.61 4.63 7.49
N TYR A 199 -2.04 5.87 7.24
CA TYR A 199 -3.40 6.18 6.85
C TYR A 199 -3.78 5.46 5.56
N ASN A 200 -2.96 5.57 4.50
CA ASN A 200 -3.20 4.88 3.23
C ASN A 200 -3.20 3.36 3.39
N ILE A 201 -2.35 2.81 4.27
CA ILE A 201 -2.37 1.39 4.61
C ILE A 201 -3.71 1.02 5.22
N PHE A 202 -4.12 1.77 6.24
CA PHE A 202 -5.30 1.48 7.00
C PHE A 202 -6.56 1.54 6.13
N GLU A 203 -6.70 2.60 5.33
CA GLU A 203 -7.79 2.78 4.37
C GLU A 203 -7.89 1.57 3.41
N LYS A 204 -6.79 1.24 2.73
CA LYS A 204 -6.73 0.13 1.78
C LYS A 204 -6.96 -1.23 2.46
N PHE A 205 -6.45 -1.42 3.67
CA PHE A 205 -6.67 -2.62 4.46
C PHE A 205 -8.17 -2.82 4.74
N VAL A 206 -8.86 -1.78 5.26
CA VAL A 206 -10.29 -1.88 5.58
C VAL A 206 -11.09 -2.12 4.30
N TYR A 207 -10.79 -1.41 3.21
CA TYR A 207 -11.44 -1.62 1.91
C TYR A 207 -11.31 -3.08 1.43
N GLN A 208 -10.09 -3.60 1.38
CA GLN A 208 -9.84 -4.96 0.89
C GLN A 208 -10.43 -6.01 1.82
N TYR A 209 -10.42 -5.77 3.14
CA TYR A 209 -11.07 -6.65 4.11
C TYR A 209 -12.58 -6.70 3.87
N CYS A 210 -13.24 -5.54 3.78
CA CYS A 210 -14.68 -5.45 3.53
C CYS A 210 -15.03 -6.15 2.21
N LYS A 211 -14.26 -5.91 1.15
CA LYS A 211 -14.46 -6.56 -0.15
C LYS A 211 -14.36 -8.09 -0.08
N ALA A 212 -13.34 -8.61 0.60
CA ALA A 212 -13.15 -10.04 0.76
C ALA A 212 -14.25 -10.69 1.62
N TYR A 213 -14.61 -10.05 2.73
CA TYR A 213 -15.63 -10.53 3.66
C TYR A 213 -17.04 -10.48 3.06
N CYS A 214 -17.41 -9.38 2.39
CA CYS A 214 -18.72 -9.25 1.76
C CYS A 214 -18.89 -10.28 0.65
N LYS A 215 -17.86 -10.48 -0.18
CA LYS A 215 -17.89 -11.47 -1.27
C LYS A 215 -18.04 -12.91 -0.78
N SER A 216 -17.51 -13.25 0.39
CA SER A 216 -17.61 -14.61 0.95
C SER A 216 -18.89 -14.84 1.75
N THR A 217 -19.46 -13.78 2.33
CA THR A 217 -20.59 -13.88 3.28
C THR A 217 -21.94 -13.59 2.63
N TYR A 218 -22.00 -12.66 1.66
CA TYR A 218 -23.24 -12.17 1.07
C TYR A 218 -23.23 -12.31 -0.45
N HIS A 219 -24.39 -12.61 -1.05
CA HIS A 219 -24.51 -12.75 -2.50
C HIS A 219 -24.76 -11.42 -3.22
N ASN A 220 -25.57 -10.53 -2.63
CA ASN A 220 -26.03 -9.27 -3.24
C ASN A 220 -25.41 -8.02 -2.57
N VAL A 221 -24.23 -8.14 -1.96
CA VAL A 221 -23.55 -7.01 -1.34
C VAL A 221 -22.29 -6.69 -2.13
N HIS A 222 -22.20 -5.46 -2.59
CA HIS A 222 -21.09 -4.94 -3.38
C HIS A 222 -20.26 -3.96 -2.57
N VAL A 223 -18.95 -3.95 -2.81
CA VAL A 223 -17.99 -3.03 -2.17
C VAL A 223 -17.26 -2.27 -3.27
N SER A 224 -17.30 -0.95 -3.20
CA SER A 224 -16.73 -0.02 -4.17
C SER A 224 -15.96 1.10 -3.48
N HIS A 225 -15.01 1.70 -4.20
CA HIS A 225 -14.33 2.95 -3.84
C HIS A 225 -14.56 4.02 -4.94
N GLU A 226 -15.55 3.80 -5.80
CA GLU A 226 -15.80 4.64 -6.97
C GLU A 226 -16.31 6.04 -6.54
N PRO A 227 -15.96 7.09 -7.32
CA PRO A 227 -16.51 8.42 -7.09
C PRO A 227 -18.02 8.45 -7.17
N MET A 228 -18.64 9.21 -6.28
CA MET A 228 -20.07 9.46 -6.22
C MET A 228 -20.42 10.77 -6.93
N ASN A 229 -21.64 10.84 -7.46
CA ASN A 229 -22.14 12.05 -8.08
C ASN A 229 -22.61 13.07 -7.03
N TRP A 230 -22.37 14.35 -7.29
CA TRP A 230 -23.01 15.44 -6.54
C TRP A 230 -24.51 15.50 -6.84
N CYS A 231 -25.31 15.94 -5.87
CA CYS A 231 -26.75 16.18 -6.07
C CYS A 231 -27.01 17.54 -6.75
N SER A 232 -26.30 17.84 -7.83
CA SER A 232 -26.40 19.12 -8.52
C SER A 232 -26.26 18.93 -10.04
N GLU A 233 -27.05 19.67 -10.79
CA GLU A 233 -27.08 19.62 -12.26
C GLU A 233 -25.94 20.44 -12.90
N ASN A 234 -25.35 21.41 -12.17
CA ASN A 234 -24.33 22.33 -12.69
C ASN A 234 -23.04 22.23 -11.87
N LEU A 235 -22.23 21.22 -12.16
CA LEU A 235 -20.90 21.07 -11.57
C LEU A 235 -19.86 21.82 -12.41
N GLY A 236 -19.27 22.88 -11.85
CA GLY A 236 -18.12 23.54 -12.44
C GLY A 236 -16.85 22.67 -12.38
N PRO A 237 -15.83 22.96 -13.22
CA PRO A 237 -14.60 22.15 -13.32
C PRO A 237 -13.74 22.16 -12.05
N LEU A 238 -13.98 23.09 -11.12
CA LEU A 238 -13.23 23.23 -9.87
C LEU A 238 -13.86 22.47 -8.69
N MET A 239 -14.98 21.77 -8.92
CA MET A 239 -15.64 21.00 -7.87
C MET A 239 -14.79 19.77 -7.49
N PRO A 240 -14.57 19.52 -6.18
CA PRO A 240 -13.82 18.35 -5.76
C PRO A 240 -14.59 17.07 -6.11
N ARG A 241 -13.85 15.99 -6.36
CA ARG A 241 -14.46 14.67 -6.53
C ARG A 241 -14.99 14.20 -5.17
N MET A 242 -16.23 13.75 -5.13
CA MET A 242 -16.74 13.04 -3.94
C MET A 242 -16.36 11.58 -4.06
N GLN A 243 -15.32 11.20 -3.32
CA GLN A 243 -14.86 9.83 -3.28
C GLN A 243 -14.77 9.43 -1.81
N PRO A 244 -15.64 8.51 -1.35
CA PRO A 244 -15.51 7.93 -0.03
C PRO A 244 -14.39 6.89 -0.04
N ASP A 245 -13.84 6.58 1.13
CA ASP A 245 -12.86 5.51 1.26
C ASP A 245 -13.50 4.16 0.88
N ILE A 246 -14.73 3.90 1.36
CA ILE A 246 -15.45 2.65 1.13
C ILE A 246 -16.94 2.92 1.00
N LEU A 247 -17.55 2.34 -0.03
CA LEU A 247 -18.99 2.26 -0.22
C LEU A 247 -19.39 0.78 -0.27
N ILE A 248 -20.22 0.35 0.68
CA ILE A 248 -20.84 -0.97 0.70
C ILE A 248 -22.32 -0.81 0.40
N TYR A 249 -22.89 -1.56 -0.54
CA TYR A 249 -24.29 -1.41 -0.91
C TYR A 249 -24.94 -2.73 -1.33
N SER A 250 -26.25 -2.81 -1.13
CA SER A 250 -27.17 -3.85 -1.59
C SER A 250 -28.35 -3.20 -2.32
N ASP A 251 -29.36 -4.00 -2.66
CA ASP A 251 -30.58 -3.54 -3.34
C ASP A 251 -31.39 -2.50 -2.54
N ASP A 252 -31.26 -2.52 -1.20
CA ASP A 252 -32.08 -1.75 -0.26
C ASP A 252 -31.28 -0.89 0.75
N LYS A 253 -29.97 -1.12 0.88
CA LYS A 253 -29.13 -0.48 1.90
C LYS A 253 -27.82 0.02 1.31
N ALA A 254 -27.28 1.07 1.91
CA ALA A 254 -25.92 1.54 1.63
C ALA A 254 -25.23 2.00 2.90
N LEU A 255 -23.95 1.67 3.02
CA LEU A 255 -23.06 2.09 4.09
C LEU A 255 -21.84 2.78 3.49
N ILE A 256 -21.65 4.04 3.85
CA ILE A 256 -20.47 4.82 3.47
C ILE A 256 -19.52 4.83 4.67
N ILE A 257 -18.29 4.36 4.47
CA ILE A 257 -17.27 4.34 5.52
C ILE A 257 -16.16 5.32 5.15
N ASP A 258 -15.79 6.16 6.10
CA ASP A 258 -14.66 7.08 6.00
C ASP A 258 -13.68 6.72 7.14
N THR A 259 -12.48 6.30 6.76
CA THR A 259 -11.46 5.80 7.67
C THR A 259 -10.56 6.93 8.13
N LYS A 260 -10.04 6.84 9.36
CA LYS A 260 -9.18 7.88 9.96
C LYS A 260 -8.07 7.26 10.79
N PHE A 261 -6.84 7.69 10.54
CA PHE A 261 -5.65 7.24 11.26
C PHE A 261 -4.94 8.45 11.89
N TYR A 262 -5.08 8.60 13.22
CA TYR A 262 -4.55 9.76 13.96
C TYR A 262 -3.97 9.34 15.29
N GLU A 263 -2.88 10.01 15.72
CA GLU A 263 -2.28 9.75 17.04
C GLU A 263 -3.27 9.93 18.19
N ARG A 264 -4.16 10.92 18.07
CA ARG A 264 -5.23 11.19 19.02
C ARG A 264 -6.54 11.23 18.26
N ILE A 265 -7.51 10.42 18.66
CA ILE A 265 -8.85 10.41 18.03
C ILE A 265 -9.63 11.64 18.49
N PHE A 266 -9.54 11.96 19.79
CA PHE A 266 -10.29 13.04 20.42
C PHE A 266 -9.50 14.35 20.49
N VAL A 267 -10.22 15.46 20.31
CA VAL A 267 -9.72 16.84 20.47
C VAL A 267 -10.43 17.50 21.64
N SER A 268 -9.69 18.31 22.42
CA SER A 268 -10.27 19.27 23.37
C SER A 268 -10.01 20.68 22.87
N ARG A 269 -11.06 21.51 22.86
CA ARG A 269 -10.99 22.92 22.43
C ARG A 269 -10.70 23.91 23.57
N THR A 270 -10.72 23.46 24.83
CA THR A 270 -10.48 24.31 26.01
C THR A 270 -9.75 23.52 27.10
N ASN A 271 -9.25 24.18 28.15
CA ASN A 271 -8.72 23.53 29.36
C ASN A 271 -9.78 22.72 30.14
N THR A 272 -11.02 22.62 29.65
CA THR A 272 -12.04 21.74 30.21
C THR A 272 -11.91 20.32 29.64
N SER A 273 -12.26 19.33 30.47
CA SER A 273 -12.11 17.89 30.26
C SER A 273 -13.00 17.28 29.17
N LYS A 274 -13.76 18.07 28.41
CA LYS A 274 -14.69 17.55 27.38
C LYS A 274 -13.94 17.19 26.09
N LYS A 275 -13.82 15.88 25.85
CA LYS A 275 -13.26 15.30 24.62
C LYS A 275 -14.34 15.22 23.54
N THR A 276 -14.01 15.65 22.32
CA THR A 276 -14.91 15.60 21.15
C THR A 276 -14.21 14.99 19.94
N TYR A 277 -14.97 14.39 19.02
CA TYR A 277 -14.42 13.99 17.72
C TYR A 277 -14.08 15.23 16.88
N ARG A 278 -13.20 15.05 15.88
CA ARG A 278 -12.89 16.12 14.93
C ARG A 278 -14.12 16.42 14.07
N SER A 279 -14.61 17.65 14.16
CA SER A 279 -15.83 18.08 13.44
C SER A 279 -15.69 17.98 11.92
N SER A 280 -14.48 18.22 11.38
CA SER A 280 -14.21 18.10 9.94
C SER A 280 -14.54 16.72 9.39
N HIS A 281 -14.26 15.65 10.14
CA HIS A 281 -14.54 14.28 9.70
C HIS A 281 -16.04 14.01 9.67
N LEU A 282 -16.76 14.49 10.70
CA LEU A 282 -18.23 14.39 10.77
C LEU A 282 -18.89 15.14 9.61
N TYR A 283 -18.39 16.33 9.26
CA TYR A 283 -18.92 17.09 8.13
C TYR A 283 -18.66 16.42 6.79
N GLN A 284 -17.47 15.85 6.60
CA GLN A 284 -17.11 15.13 5.39
C GLN A 284 -18.02 13.92 5.16
N ILE A 285 -18.13 13.02 6.14
CA ILE A 285 -18.95 11.82 5.97
C ILE A 285 -20.44 12.17 5.81
N PHE A 286 -20.93 13.16 6.56
CA PHE A 286 -22.32 13.59 6.46
C PHE A 286 -22.62 14.15 5.07
N THR A 287 -21.68 14.86 4.45
CA THR A 287 -21.78 15.32 3.06
C THR A 287 -21.97 14.13 2.11
N TYR A 288 -21.16 13.07 2.25
CA TYR A 288 -21.31 11.87 1.43
C TYR A 288 -22.68 11.19 1.61
N ILE A 289 -23.15 11.02 2.85
CA ILE A 289 -24.45 10.41 3.16
C ILE A 289 -25.59 11.17 2.47
N MET A 290 -25.59 12.50 2.59
CA MET A 290 -26.66 13.33 2.05
C MET A 290 -26.71 13.29 0.53
N HIS A 291 -25.55 13.42 -0.14
CA HIS A 291 -25.50 13.37 -1.60
C HIS A 291 -25.85 11.99 -2.15
N TYR A 292 -25.37 10.91 -1.52
CA TYR A 292 -25.70 9.55 -1.96
C TYR A 292 -27.18 9.25 -1.80
N SER A 293 -27.75 9.61 -0.64
CA SER A 293 -29.15 9.35 -0.36
C SER A 293 -30.08 10.16 -1.25
N TYR A 294 -29.68 11.36 -1.66
CA TYR A 294 -30.47 12.16 -2.60
C TYR A 294 -30.52 11.47 -3.97
N ASN A 295 -29.37 11.01 -4.47
CA ASN A 295 -29.27 10.34 -5.76
C ASN A 295 -29.89 8.92 -5.75
N ASN A 296 -29.96 8.28 -4.58
CA ASN A 296 -30.49 6.93 -4.40
C ASN A 296 -31.59 6.90 -3.32
N PRO A 297 -32.76 7.50 -3.57
CA PRO A 297 -33.80 7.67 -2.55
C PRO A 297 -34.43 6.34 -2.08
N HIS A 298 -34.27 5.27 -2.86
CA HIS A 298 -34.74 3.92 -2.53
C HIS A 298 -33.82 3.19 -1.53
N LEU A 299 -32.58 3.66 -1.33
CA LEU A 299 -31.61 3.02 -0.43
C LEU A 299 -31.66 3.63 0.97
N ASN A 300 -31.69 2.78 1.99
CA ASN A 300 -31.41 3.18 3.35
C ASN A 300 -29.91 3.46 3.54
N THR A 301 -29.51 4.71 3.29
CA THR A 301 -28.12 5.16 3.38
C THR A 301 -27.73 5.47 4.82
N SER A 302 -26.66 4.85 5.30
CA SER A 302 -26.01 5.09 6.58
C SER A 302 -24.53 5.44 6.37
N GLY A 303 -23.92 6.06 7.38
CA GLY A 303 -22.47 6.33 7.38
C GLY A 303 -21.77 5.82 8.61
N MET A 304 -20.47 5.60 8.48
CA MET A 304 -19.59 5.20 9.56
C MET A 304 -18.22 5.90 9.49
N LEU A 305 -17.84 6.58 10.57
CA LEU A 305 -16.47 7.03 10.77
C LEU A 305 -15.69 5.94 11.50
N LEU A 306 -14.69 5.37 10.85
CA LEU A 306 -13.88 4.30 11.41
C LEU A 306 -12.48 4.83 11.78
N TYR A 307 -12.20 4.92 13.07
CA TYR A 307 -10.88 5.31 13.56
C TYR A 307 -10.00 4.09 13.87
N ALA A 308 -8.74 4.13 13.46
CA ALA A 308 -7.72 3.23 14.01
C ALA A 308 -7.36 3.68 15.43
N GLY A 309 -7.46 2.77 16.41
CA GLY A 309 -7.15 3.06 17.81
C GLY A 309 -6.34 1.96 18.51
N THR A 310 -5.67 2.32 19.60
CA THR A 310 -4.94 1.38 20.48
C THR A 310 -5.01 1.80 21.94
N GLY A 311 -4.91 0.83 22.86
CA GLY A 311 -4.72 1.09 24.29
C GLY A 311 -5.80 1.96 24.96
N LEU A 312 -5.40 3.13 25.48
CA LEU A 312 -6.21 3.96 26.40
C LEU A 312 -7.48 4.57 25.79
N GLU A 313 -7.51 4.77 24.47
CA GLU A 313 -8.68 5.35 23.78
C GLU A 313 -9.86 4.37 23.70
N LEU A 314 -9.57 3.06 23.79
CA LEU A 314 -10.53 1.96 23.74
C LEU A 314 -11.15 1.62 25.10
N LYS A 315 -10.58 2.14 26.20
CA LYS A 315 -11.15 2.01 27.55
C LYS A 315 -12.35 2.92 27.78
N SER A 316 -12.78 3.65 26.76
CA SER A 316 -13.90 4.57 26.85
C SER A 316 -15.20 3.91 26.41
N GLU A 317 -16.31 4.34 27.00
CA GLU A 317 -17.69 4.03 26.54
C GLU A 317 -17.95 4.49 25.09
N TYR A 318 -16.97 5.14 24.45
CA TYR A 318 -17.05 5.76 23.13
C TYR A 318 -16.48 4.91 22.00
N ARG A 319 -16.22 3.61 22.23
CA ARG A 319 -15.74 2.69 21.19
C ARG A 319 -16.68 2.62 20.00
N LEU A 320 -17.99 2.63 20.26
CA LEU A 320 -19.04 2.76 19.27
C LEU A 320 -20.03 3.81 19.75
N GLN A 321 -20.28 4.81 18.94
CA GLN A 321 -21.37 5.76 19.15
C GLN A 321 -22.26 5.82 17.92
N THR A 322 -23.56 5.60 18.12
CA THR A 322 -24.55 5.73 17.06
C THR A 322 -25.27 7.07 17.19
N HIS A 323 -25.25 7.83 16.11
CA HIS A 323 -25.92 9.12 16.00
C HIS A 323 -27.04 9.01 14.96
N LYS A 324 -28.13 9.77 15.16
CA LYS A 324 -29.14 10.00 14.13
C LYS A 324 -29.16 11.49 13.80
N VAL A 325 -28.74 11.83 12.58
CA VAL A 325 -28.68 13.22 12.09
C VAL A 325 -29.52 13.29 10.81
N CYS A 326 -30.51 14.19 10.76
CA CYS A 326 -31.41 14.32 9.62
C CYS A 326 -32.06 12.99 9.19
N ASN A 327 -32.48 12.16 10.16
CA ASN A 327 -33.02 10.81 9.96
C ASN A 327 -32.06 9.83 9.25
N LYS A 328 -30.77 10.13 9.22
CA LYS A 328 -29.70 9.23 8.75
C LYS A 328 -28.90 8.70 9.92
N SER A 329 -28.58 7.41 9.87
CA SER A 329 -27.72 6.76 10.86
C SER A 329 -26.26 7.09 10.56
N LEU A 330 -25.55 7.54 11.57
CA LEU A 330 -24.11 7.81 11.52
C LEU A 330 -23.44 7.17 12.73
N ASP A 331 -22.68 6.11 12.50
CA ASP A 331 -21.86 5.47 13.52
C ASP A 331 -20.46 6.10 13.57
N VAL A 332 -19.90 6.19 14.76
CA VAL A 332 -18.48 6.48 14.97
C VAL A 332 -17.90 5.32 15.75
N GLU A 333 -17.01 4.57 15.12
CA GLU A 333 -16.44 3.34 15.67
C GLU A 333 -14.91 3.40 15.70
N ILE A 334 -14.31 2.82 16.74
CA ILE A 334 -12.85 2.71 16.89
C ILE A 334 -12.47 1.25 16.71
N LEU A 335 -11.69 0.96 15.66
CA LEU A 335 -11.09 -0.36 15.43
C LEU A 335 -9.85 -0.50 16.32
N ASP A 336 -9.90 -1.47 17.23
CA ASP A 336 -8.79 -1.83 18.09
C ASP A 336 -7.76 -2.64 17.31
N LEU A 337 -6.64 -1.99 16.97
CA LEU A 337 -5.50 -2.62 16.32
C LEU A 337 -4.47 -3.16 17.31
N SER A 338 -4.71 -3.07 18.62
CA SER A 338 -3.79 -3.56 19.66
C SER A 338 -4.03 -5.02 20.07
N VAL A 339 -5.15 -5.60 19.66
CA VAL A 339 -5.53 -7.00 19.95
C VAL A 339 -5.02 -7.98 18.89
N ASP A 340 -5.12 -9.27 19.19
CA ASP A 340 -4.76 -10.33 18.24
C ASP A 340 -5.61 -10.28 16.95
N ILE A 341 -5.01 -10.70 15.84
CA ILE A 341 -5.62 -10.75 14.50
C ILE A 341 -7.05 -11.33 14.49
N PRO A 342 -7.37 -12.46 15.16
CA PRO A 342 -8.73 -12.99 15.17
C PRO A 342 -9.76 -12.01 15.74
N LYS A 343 -9.39 -11.24 16.77
CA LYS A 343 -10.26 -10.21 17.36
C LYS A 343 -10.38 -8.99 16.46
N ILE A 344 -9.35 -8.64 15.69
CA ILE A 344 -9.46 -7.59 14.65
C ILE A 344 -10.49 -8.02 13.59
N LYS A 345 -10.42 -9.27 13.13
CA LYS A 345 -11.39 -9.85 12.18
C LYS A 345 -12.81 -9.81 12.74
N GLU A 346 -12.99 -10.22 13.98
CA GLU A 346 -14.29 -10.21 14.66
C GLU A 346 -14.90 -8.80 14.69
N GLN A 347 -14.12 -7.78 15.07
CA GLN A 347 -14.59 -6.39 15.07
C GLN A 347 -15.07 -5.94 13.68
N LEU A 348 -14.26 -6.18 12.65
CA LEU A 348 -14.60 -5.82 11.26
C LEU A 348 -15.84 -6.57 10.76
N ASN A 349 -16.02 -7.84 11.15
CA ASN A 349 -17.20 -8.62 10.79
C ASN A 349 -18.45 -8.05 11.46
N LEU A 350 -18.41 -7.79 12.78
CA LEU A 350 -19.54 -7.24 13.54
C LEU A 350 -19.98 -5.88 13.00
N MET A 351 -19.00 -5.04 12.61
CA MET A 351 -19.23 -3.75 11.99
C MET A 351 -20.09 -3.87 10.72
N ILE A 352 -19.75 -4.79 9.81
CA ILE A 352 -20.47 -5.02 8.55
C ILE A 352 -21.83 -5.68 8.81
N GLN A 353 -21.86 -6.71 9.67
CA GLN A 353 -23.06 -7.45 10.02
C GLN A 353 -24.16 -6.53 10.55
N ARG A 354 -23.83 -5.52 11.36
CA ARG A 354 -24.81 -4.57 11.91
C ARG A 354 -25.71 -3.91 10.84
N TYR A 355 -25.22 -3.77 9.61
CA TYR A 355 -25.95 -3.13 8.52
C TYR A 355 -26.57 -4.13 7.55
N PHE A 356 -25.88 -5.22 7.24
CA PHE A 356 -26.23 -6.16 6.18
C PHE A 356 -26.69 -7.54 6.65
N SER A 357 -26.78 -7.78 7.97
CA SER A 357 -27.44 -8.96 8.53
C SER A 357 -28.95 -8.97 8.27
#